data_AF-A0A9D6I6N4-F1
#
_entry.id   AF-A0A9D6I6N4-F1
#
_cell.length_a   1.000
_cell.length_b   1.000
_cell.length_c   1.000
_cell.angle_alpha   90.00
_cell.angle_beta   90.00
_cell.angle_gamma   90.00
#
_symmetry.space_group_name_H-M   'P 1'
#
loop_
_entity.id
_entity.type
_entity.pdbx_description
1 polymer ?
#
loop_
_entity_poly.entity_id
_entity_poly.type
_entity_poly.pdbx_seq_one_letter_code
_entity_poly.pdbx_strand_id
1 'polypeptide(L)'
;MLISHAKGCQTCFTGSRFNLDKLGFDTATLDAICANPETLPLKEHDRLFVQYALKMAMGSADLTPKDFKEMAAHGFAKKEIQEIIAFAAYRTMNMVFTQSANAALAED
;
A
#
# COMPACT_ATOMS: atom_id res chain seq x y z
N MET A 1 3.72 -2.15 3.24
CA MET A 1 3.65 -1.71 4.65
C MET A 1 2.39 -0.90 4.92
N LEU A 2 2.23 0.29 4.33
CA LEU A 2 1.08 1.18 4.56
C LEU A 2 -0.30 0.53 4.42
N ILE A 3 -0.55 -0.15 3.29
CA ILE A 3 -1.80 -0.89 3.06
C ILE A 3 -2.06 -1.92 4.18
N SER A 4 -1.03 -2.65 4.59
CA SER A 4 -1.12 -3.65 5.66
C SER A 4 -1.40 -3.05 7.03
N HIS A 5 -0.78 -1.89 7.31
CA HIS A 5 -1.07 -1.10 8.51
C HIS A 5 -2.51 -0.61 8.51
N ALA A 6 -2.97 0.01 7.41
CA ALA A 6 -4.32 0.55 7.27
C ALA A 6 -5.42 -0.53 7.37
N LYS A 7 -5.15 -1.77 6.92
CA LYS A 7 -6.09 -2.91 7.03
C LYS A 7 -5.88 -3.78 8.27
N GLY A 8 -4.94 -3.43 9.15
CA GLY A 8 -4.69 -4.15 10.41
C GLY A 8 -4.10 -5.56 10.27
N CYS A 9 -3.49 -5.92 9.13
CA CYS A 9 -2.78 -7.20 9.02
C CYS A 9 -1.39 -7.10 9.67
N GLN A 10 -1.27 -7.49 10.95
CA GLN A 10 0.01 -7.37 11.68
C GLN A 10 1.13 -8.21 11.06
N THR A 11 0.89 -9.48 10.70
CA THR A 11 1.90 -10.32 10.05
C THR A 11 2.40 -9.70 8.74
N CYS A 12 1.47 -9.17 7.93
CA CYS A 12 1.79 -8.53 6.66
C CYS A 12 2.55 -7.20 6.86
N PHE A 13 2.20 -6.45 7.91
CA PHE A 13 2.85 -5.21 8.31
C PHE A 13 4.30 -5.47 8.73
N THR A 14 4.52 -6.38 9.68
CA THR A 14 5.85 -6.76 10.18
C THR A 14 6.74 -7.28 9.05
N GLY A 15 6.23 -8.17 8.20
CA GLY A 15 6.99 -8.68 7.05
C GLY A 15 7.34 -7.58 6.04
N SER A 16 6.41 -6.66 5.77
CA SER A 16 6.70 -5.51 4.90
C SER A 16 7.74 -4.57 5.50
N ARG A 17 7.64 -4.29 6.81
CA ARG A 17 8.55 -3.39 7.53
C ARG A 17 9.97 -3.96 7.54
N PHE A 18 10.11 -5.25 7.84
CA PHE A 18 11.39 -5.95 7.79
C PHE A 18 12.06 -5.88 6.41
N ASN A 19 11.29 -6.01 5.33
CA ASN A 19 11.84 -5.89 3.98
C ASN A 19 12.29 -4.45 3.66
N LEU A 20 11.62 -3.43 4.18
CA LEU A 20 12.03 -2.03 4.00
C LEU A 20 13.26 -1.68 4.84
N ASP A 21 13.34 -2.17 6.06
CA ASP A 21 14.53 -2.05 6.91
C ASP A 21 15.78 -2.65 6.22
N LYS A 22 15.64 -3.83 5.60
CA LYS A 22 16.69 -4.44 4.77
C LYS A 22 17.11 -3.62 3.55
N LEU A 23 16.25 -2.73 3.06
CA LEU A 23 16.55 -1.80 1.98
C LEU A 23 17.19 -0.49 2.49
N GLY A 24 17.43 -0.38 3.80
CA GLY A 24 18.09 0.75 4.44
C GLY A 24 17.15 1.87 4.88
N PHE A 25 15.84 1.64 4.90
CA PHE A 25 14.90 2.62 5.46
C PHE A 25 14.99 2.59 6.99
N ASP A 26 15.22 3.75 7.60
CA ASP A 26 15.29 3.84 9.06
C ASP A 26 13.91 3.63 9.71
N THR A 27 13.94 3.09 10.91
CA THR A 27 12.74 2.71 11.68
C THR A 27 11.83 3.91 11.97
N ALA A 28 12.40 5.08 12.28
CA ALA A 28 11.64 6.28 12.61
C ALA A 28 10.88 6.82 11.39
N THR A 29 11.50 6.81 10.21
CA THR A 29 10.84 7.11 8.94
C THR A 29 9.69 6.15 8.68
N LEU A 30 9.88 4.84 8.87
CA LEU A 30 8.83 3.84 8.67
C LEU A 30 7.64 4.04 9.63
N ASP A 31 7.88 4.46 10.87
CA ASP A 31 6.81 4.81 11.83
C ASP A 31 6.08 6.09 11.46
N ALA A 32 6.83 7.14 11.11
CA ALA A 32 6.25 8.41 10.67
C ALA A 32 5.35 8.23 9.45
N ILE A 33 5.76 7.37 8.51
CA ILE A 33 4.97 7.00 7.33
C ILE A 33 3.62 6.40 7.71
N CYS A 34 3.60 5.50 8.69
CA CYS A 34 2.36 4.88 9.16
C CYS A 34 1.43 5.85 9.88
N ALA A 35 1.98 6.80 10.63
CA ALA A 35 1.21 7.82 11.34
C ALA A 35 0.64 8.88 10.41
N ASN A 36 1.43 9.33 9.43
CA ASN A 36 1.03 10.35 8.48
C ASN A 36 1.67 10.12 7.09
N PRO A 37 1.02 9.31 6.23
CA PRO A 37 1.54 8.99 4.89
C PRO A 37 1.73 10.23 4.01
N GLU A 38 1.02 11.32 4.27
CA GLU A 38 1.10 12.56 3.50
C GLU A 38 2.35 13.37 3.82
N THR A 39 2.99 13.16 4.97
CA THR A 39 4.19 13.90 5.41
C THR A 39 5.50 13.31 4.91
N LEU A 40 5.42 12.23 4.14
CA LEU A 40 6.55 11.58 3.52
C LEU A 40 7.48 12.57 2.79
N PRO A 41 8.80 12.58 3.02
CA PRO A 41 9.73 13.43 2.26
C PRO A 41 9.99 12.83 0.86
N LEU A 42 8.95 12.36 0.19
CA LEU A 42 9.00 11.82 -1.16
C LEU A 42 8.82 12.93 -2.20
N LYS A 43 9.36 12.69 -3.40
CA LYS A 43 8.99 13.49 -4.57
C LYS A 43 7.47 13.41 -4.77
N GLU A 44 6.89 14.45 -5.31
CA GLU A 44 5.44 14.56 -5.50
C GLU A 44 4.86 13.34 -6.23
N HIS A 45 5.52 12.90 -7.31
CA HIS A 45 5.12 11.72 -8.07
C HIS A 45 5.05 10.44 -7.20
N ASP A 46 6.07 10.17 -6.38
CA ASP A 46 6.10 8.98 -5.53
C ASP A 46 5.08 9.08 -4.38
N ARG A 47 4.83 10.29 -3.88
CA ARG A 47 3.78 10.54 -2.87
C ARG A 47 2.39 10.22 -3.45
N LEU A 48 2.11 10.68 -4.67
CA LEU A 48 0.87 10.40 -5.39
C LEU A 48 0.73 8.90 -5.65
N PHE A 49 1.81 8.20 -6.04
CA PHE A 49 1.81 6.73 -6.19
C PHE A 49 1.30 6.06 -4.91
N VAL A 50 1.85 6.44 -3.76
CA VAL A 50 1.46 5.88 -2.46
C VAL A 50 -0.01 6.17 -2.13
N GLN A 51 -0.46 7.41 -2.36
CA GLN A 51 -1.84 7.82 -2.10
C GLN A 51 -2.84 7.05 -2.98
N TYR A 52 -2.57 6.93 -4.29
CA TYR A 52 -3.43 6.16 -5.19
C TYR A 52 -3.44 4.67 -4.83
N ALA A 53 -2.28 4.07 -4.54
CA ALA A 53 -2.20 2.67 -4.12
C ALA A 53 -3.02 2.42 -2.83
N LEU A 54 -2.93 3.34 -1.86
CA LEU A 54 -3.70 3.26 -0.62
C LEU A 54 -5.20 3.41 -0.87
N LYS A 55 -5.62 4.41 -1.66
CA LYS A 55 -7.03 4.61 -2.04
C LYS A 55 -7.60 3.36 -2.70
N MET A 56 -6.90 2.79 -3.67
CA MET A 56 -7.33 1.58 -4.37
C MET A 56 -7.42 0.37 -3.45
N ALA A 57 -6.50 0.21 -2.51
CA ALA A 57 -6.49 -0.93 -1.59
C ALA A 57 -7.56 -0.81 -0.47
N MET A 58 -7.97 0.41 -0.12
CA MET A 58 -8.94 0.67 0.96
C MET A 58 -10.38 0.75 0.47
N GLY A 59 -10.62 1.20 -0.77
CA GLY A 59 -11.96 1.50 -1.29
C GLY A 59 -12.07 1.34 -2.81
N SER A 60 -11.71 0.17 -3.34
CA SER A 60 -11.73 -0.07 -4.79
C SER A 60 -13.12 0.08 -5.41
N ALA A 61 -14.18 -0.12 -4.63
CA ALA A 61 -15.56 0.04 -5.09
C ALA A 61 -15.93 1.49 -5.43
N ASP A 62 -15.22 2.46 -4.85
CA ASP A 62 -15.47 3.89 -5.03
C ASP A 62 -14.65 4.51 -6.17
N LEU A 63 -13.84 3.70 -6.85
CA LEU A 63 -13.00 4.16 -7.97
C LEU A 63 -13.85 4.43 -9.20
N THR A 64 -13.62 5.57 -9.82
CA THR A 64 -14.31 6.03 -11.02
C THR A 64 -13.32 6.26 -12.17
N PRO A 65 -13.78 6.35 -13.43
CA PRO A 65 -12.93 6.78 -14.54
C PRO A 65 -12.27 8.15 -14.32
N LYS A 66 -12.83 9.00 -13.44
CA LYS A 66 -12.26 10.32 -13.12
C LYS A 66 -10.91 10.18 -12.41
N ASP A 67 -10.79 9.23 -11.48
CA ASP A 67 -9.57 9.00 -10.71
C ASP A 67 -8.37 8.68 -11.61
N PHE A 68 -8.58 7.83 -12.62
CA PHE A 68 -7.52 7.47 -13.56
C PHE A 68 -7.17 8.59 -14.55
N LYS A 69 -8.15 9.45 -14.89
CA LYS A 69 -7.88 10.67 -15.67
C LYS A 69 -7.06 11.67 -14.84
N GLU A 70 -7.36 11.80 -13.55
CA GLU A 70 -6.57 12.61 -12.63
C GLU A 70 -5.14 12.07 -12.52
N MET A 71 -4.94 10.75 -12.39
CA MET A 71 -3.58 10.16 -12.43
C MET A 71 -2.83 10.52 -13.72
N ALA A 72 -3.47 10.36 -14.88
CA ALA A 72 -2.84 10.74 -16.15
C ALA A 72 -2.50 12.24 -16.22
N ALA A 73 -3.35 13.11 -15.66
CA ALA A 73 -3.09 14.55 -15.59
C ALA A 73 -1.90 14.90 -14.67
N HIS A 74 -1.60 14.07 -13.67
CA HIS A 74 -0.39 14.17 -12.84
C HIS A 74 0.85 13.54 -13.48
N GLY A 75 0.76 13.12 -14.74
CA GLY A 75 1.91 12.64 -15.52
C GLY A 75 2.15 11.13 -15.46
N PHE A 76 1.31 10.36 -14.76
CA PHE A 76 1.45 8.89 -14.72
C PHE A 76 1.21 8.27 -16.10
N ALA A 77 2.17 7.47 -16.56
CA ALA A 77 2.00 6.67 -17.75
C ALA A 77 0.99 5.54 -17.51
N LYS A 78 0.32 5.06 -18.57
CA LYS A 78 -0.65 3.95 -18.47
C LYS A 78 -0.06 2.70 -17.79
N LYS A 79 1.22 2.40 -18.04
CA LYS A 79 1.91 1.27 -17.40
C LYS A 79 2.07 1.45 -15.90
N GLU A 80 2.38 2.66 -15.44
CA GLU A 80 2.50 2.98 -14.02
C GLU A 80 1.14 2.90 -13.33
N ILE A 81 0.07 3.37 -13.98
CA ILE A 81 -1.29 3.21 -13.48
C ILE A 81 -1.62 1.72 -13.29
N GLN A 82 -1.29 0.88 -14.28
CA GLN A 82 -1.48 -0.58 -14.18
C GLN A 82 -0.65 -1.20 -13.04
N GLU A 83 0.58 -0.73 -12.84
CA GLU A 83 1.45 -1.20 -11.76
C GLU A 83 0.88 -0.85 -10.38
N ILE A 84 0.37 0.39 -10.20
CA ILE A 84 -0.30 0.81 -8.97
C ILE A 84 -1.51 -0.07 -8.67
N ILE A 85 -2.35 -0.31 -9.68
CA ILE A 85 -3.53 -1.19 -9.55
C ILE A 85 -3.10 -2.61 -9.16
N ALA A 86 -2.11 -3.18 -9.88
CA ALA A 86 -1.63 -4.52 -9.64
C ALA A 86 -1.04 -4.67 -8.23
N PHE A 87 -0.26 -3.69 -7.78
CA PHE A 87 0.32 -3.68 -6.45
C PHE A 87 -0.75 -3.63 -5.36
N ALA A 88 -1.74 -2.73 -5.49
CA ALA A 88 -2.85 -2.63 -4.55
C ALA A 88 -3.67 -3.94 -4.50
N ALA A 89 -4.01 -4.51 -5.66
CA ALA A 89 -4.75 -5.75 -5.76
C ALA A 89 -3.99 -6.94 -5.15
N TYR A 90 -2.71 -7.12 -5.53
CA TYR A 90 -1.86 -8.18 -4.99
C TYR A 90 -1.75 -8.08 -3.47
N ARG A 91 -1.54 -6.87 -2.92
CA ARG A 91 -1.46 -6.70 -1.47
C ARG A 91 -2.77 -7.02 -0.78
N THR A 92 -3.90 -6.58 -1.32
CA THR A 92 -5.21 -6.93 -0.75
C THR A 92 -5.45 -8.43 -0.74
N MET A 93 -5.20 -9.11 -1.85
CA MET A 93 -5.32 -10.57 -1.95
C MET A 93 -4.40 -11.30 -0.96
N ASN A 94 -3.13 -10.90 -0.90
CA ASN A 94 -2.14 -11.52 0.00
C ASN A 94 -2.56 -11.38 1.47
N MET A 95 -3.11 -10.23 1.87
CA MET A 95 -3.61 -10.04 3.24
C MET A 95 -4.79 -10.95 3.54
N VAL A 96 -5.77 -11.04 2.64
CA VAL A 96 -6.92 -11.96 2.81
C VAL A 96 -6.41 -13.38 3.00
N PHE A 97 -5.52 -13.84 2.12
CA PHE A 97 -4.93 -15.17 2.23
C PHE A 97 -4.21 -15.37 3.56
N THR A 98 -3.32 -14.44 3.95
CA THR A 98 -2.50 -14.56 5.17
C THR A 98 -3.38 -14.61 6.42
N GLN A 99 -4.38 -13.74 6.51
CA GLN A 99 -5.28 -13.71 7.66
C GLN A 99 -6.11 -15.00 7.75
N SER A 100 -6.67 -15.45 6.62
CA SER A 100 -7.44 -16.69 6.57
C SER A 100 -6.58 -17.92 6.88
N ALA A 101 -5.36 -18.00 6.34
CA ALA A 101 -4.45 -19.11 6.59
C ALA A 101 -4.02 -19.17 8.05
N ASN A 102 -3.65 -18.04 8.66
CA ASN A 102 -3.29 -17.99 10.07
C ASN A 102 -4.46 -18.40 10.98
N ALA A 103 -5.67 -17.94 10.68
CA ALA A 103 -6.86 -18.33 11.43
C ALA A 103 -7.17 -19.82 11.28
N ALA A 104 -7.01 -20.38 10.08
CA ALA A 104 -7.28 -21.79 9.80
C ALA A 104 -6.23 -22.75 10.42
N LEU A 105 -5.02 -22.25 10.68
CA LEU A 105 -3.88 -23.03 11.20
C LEU A 105 -3.57 -22.74 12.68
N ALA A 106 -4.31 -21.85 13.34
CA ALA A 106 -4.13 -21.62 14.76
C ALA A 106 -4.56 -22.88 15.53
N GLU A 107 -3.65 -23.41 16.35
CA GLU A 107 -3.97 -24.45 17.34
C GLU A 107 -4.35 -23.74 18.65
N ASP A 108 -5.49 -24.12 19.24
CA ASP A 108 -6.04 -23.54 20.48
C ASP A 108 -5.13 -23.75 21.70
#